data_AF-A0AAD9JVR4-F1
#
_entry.id   AF-A0AAD9JVR4-F1
#
_cell.length_a   1.000
_cell.length_b   1.000
_cell.length_c   1.000
_cell.angle_alpha   90.00
_cell.angle_beta   90.00
_cell.angle_gamma   90.00
#
_symmetry.space_group_name_H-M   'P 1'
#
loop_
_entity.id
_entity.type
_entity.pdbx_description
1 polymer ?
#
loop_
_entity_poly.entity_id
_entity_poly.type
_entity_poly.pdbx_seq_one_letter_code
_entity_poly.pdbx_strand_id
1 'polypeptide(L)'
;MGAGASNSRACSRAEKSRYSSQSIVEKLDFDKQINKDKEESKIKKDQSMKELDRKDEHLTQNDVMISYSHVDTGYMKKIKVGLEEAGIKVWVDVTGLKAGVDFLSKIGQAIIDATMFVQLLSPASIRSKYCQDELALAYVSNKPIFPVGLQKPEELFPLMDTGMKLQLARFNWNLFTDMERFSEHLAGLNVKLQTFKEHHTMETSLELDKPPLNKSTGFSDRFKKQYSKSLTVIFSPSDQDWLEGIIYRELVDEEDEEMTVTFEIYLDFCMVDGERQSFWSRIQDQAVESYTMKEVFDMNSSVRVEAIQNLGKFHSKAVVEALLDLLYDQDNNIRAIAAISLAKAGENSPKIVKALMKCLNDKDRLVREGACLALGHLKAQQAVTKILHLWRNDFISSVREAAQVALEQIGGKEANQAMYITKVLSDEIRMLTKD
;
A
#
# COMPACT_ATOMS: atom_id res chain seq x y z
N MET A 1 68.81 51.98 9.14
CA MET A 1 69.73 51.74 10.27
C MET A 1 68.85 51.42 11.48
N GLY A 2 68.84 50.28 12.15
CA GLY A 2 69.57 49.01 12.13
C GLY A 2 69.23 48.30 13.46
N ALA A 3 69.18 46.96 13.46
CA ALA A 3 69.17 46.05 14.64
C ALA A 3 67.99 46.20 15.63
N GLY A 4 67.59 45.21 16.44
CA GLY A 4 68.13 43.90 16.77
C GLY A 4 67.47 43.42 18.08
N ALA A 5 67.30 42.10 18.20
CA ALA A 5 66.71 41.29 19.25
C ALA A 5 67.02 41.62 20.74
N SER A 6 66.13 41.23 21.67
CA SER A 6 66.26 40.00 22.51
C SER A 6 65.71 40.10 23.96
N ASN A 7 65.12 38.96 24.39
CA ASN A 7 65.04 38.32 25.73
C ASN A 7 64.51 39.10 26.94
N SER A 8 63.41 38.72 27.62
CA SER A 8 62.98 37.48 28.31
C SER A 8 63.45 37.35 29.78
N ARG A 9 62.47 37.01 30.65
CA ARG A 9 62.52 36.47 32.04
C ARG A 9 62.80 37.49 33.15
N ALA A 10 62.21 37.44 34.34
CA ALA A 10 61.13 36.65 34.95
C ALA A 10 60.68 37.41 36.22
N CYS A 11 59.38 37.64 36.40
CA CYS A 11 58.52 37.01 37.44
C CYS A 11 58.83 37.38 38.91
N SER A 12 57.97 38.21 39.50
CA SER A 12 57.58 38.06 40.91
C SER A 12 56.07 38.22 41.03
N ARG A 13 55.45 37.14 41.48
CA ARG A 13 54.03 36.83 41.58
C ARG A 13 53.66 36.96 43.06
N ALA A 14 52.79 37.90 43.43
CA ALA A 14 51.86 37.79 44.56
C ALA A 14 51.16 39.14 44.82
N GLU A 15 50.12 39.47 44.04
CA GLU A 15 49.10 40.45 44.50
C GLU A 15 47.79 40.43 43.68
N LYS A 16 47.67 39.58 42.64
CA LYS A 16 46.43 39.41 41.87
C LYS A 16 45.78 38.05 42.12
N SER A 17 45.22 37.80 43.31
CA SER A 17 44.42 36.57 43.51
C SER A 17 43.18 36.70 44.41
N ARG A 18 42.64 37.91 44.62
CA ARG A 18 41.37 38.08 45.35
C ARG A 18 40.25 38.79 44.59
N TYR A 19 40.44 39.07 43.30
CA TYR A 19 39.43 39.75 42.47
C TYR A 19 38.96 38.96 41.23
N SER A 20 39.27 37.67 41.11
CA SER A 20 38.83 36.88 39.93
C SER A 20 37.99 35.63 40.25
N SER A 21 37.61 35.38 41.50
CA SER A 21 36.81 34.20 41.85
C SER A 21 35.32 34.51 41.90
N GLN A 22 34.92 35.67 42.43
CA GLN A 22 33.50 36.07 42.51
C GLN A 22 32.90 36.44 41.14
N SER A 23 33.63 37.12 40.26
CA SER A 23 33.11 37.50 38.93
C SER A 23 33.03 36.34 37.93
N ILE A 24 33.72 35.22 38.20
CA ILE A 24 33.66 34.01 37.34
C ILE A 24 32.50 33.12 37.79
N VAL A 25 32.24 33.00 39.10
CA VAL A 25 31.07 32.28 39.62
C VAL A 25 29.77 32.98 39.20
N GLU A 26 29.69 34.31 39.31
CA GLU A 26 28.52 35.06 38.84
C GLU A 26 28.31 34.96 37.32
N LYS A 27 29.37 34.93 36.51
CA LYS A 27 29.26 34.69 35.06
C LYS A 27 28.81 33.28 34.73
N LEU A 28 29.32 32.26 35.44
CA LEU A 28 28.92 30.87 35.23
C LEU A 28 27.47 30.61 35.64
N ASP A 29 26.99 31.27 36.70
CA ASP A 29 25.59 31.16 37.12
C ASP A 29 24.65 31.95 36.19
N PHE A 30 25.09 33.09 35.66
CA PHE A 30 24.34 33.85 34.65
C PHE A 30 24.25 33.11 33.31
N ASP A 31 25.34 32.49 32.84
CA ASP A 31 25.35 31.69 31.61
C ASP A 31 24.55 30.39 31.76
N LYS A 32 24.53 29.78 32.94
CA LYS A 32 23.65 28.65 33.26
C LYS A 32 22.18 29.06 33.26
N GLN A 33 21.85 30.23 33.82
CA GLN A 33 20.49 30.75 33.82
C GLN A 33 20.02 31.08 32.40
N ILE A 34 20.86 31.72 31.57
CA ILE A 34 20.56 31.99 30.16
C ILE A 34 20.36 30.69 29.36
N ASN A 35 21.19 29.66 29.61
CA ASN A 35 21.02 28.38 28.92
C ASN A 35 19.77 27.65 29.38
N LYS A 36 19.43 27.71 30.67
CA LYS A 36 18.19 27.14 31.21
C LYS A 36 16.96 27.87 30.69
N ASP A 37 16.98 29.20 30.62
CA ASP A 37 15.90 30.01 30.06
C ASP A 37 15.78 29.80 28.53
N LYS A 38 16.89 29.58 27.83
CA LYS A 38 16.89 29.19 26.42
C LYS A 38 16.34 27.78 26.22
N GLU A 39 16.70 26.81 27.06
CA GLU A 39 16.14 25.46 27.02
C GLU A 39 14.65 25.45 27.38
N GLU A 40 14.23 26.17 28.40
CA GLU A 40 12.81 26.32 28.77
C GLU A 40 12.03 27.10 27.70
N SER A 41 12.62 28.10 27.05
CA SER A 41 12.00 28.79 25.90
C SER A 41 11.92 27.90 24.67
N LYS A 42 12.91 27.02 24.46
CA LYS A 42 12.96 26.05 23.35
C LYS A 42 12.00 24.91 23.60
N ILE A 43 11.87 24.43 24.84
CA ILE A 43 10.87 23.44 25.28
C ILE A 43 9.47 24.05 25.21
N LYS A 44 9.26 25.30 25.63
CA LYS A 44 7.97 25.99 25.46
C LYS A 44 7.66 26.26 23.99
N LYS A 45 8.65 26.57 23.15
CA LYS A 45 8.46 26.66 21.69
C LYS A 45 8.13 25.30 21.10
N ASP A 46 8.84 24.25 21.48
CA ASP A 46 8.63 22.87 21.00
C ASP A 46 7.31 22.29 21.52
N GLN A 47 6.88 22.65 22.73
CA GLN A 47 5.57 22.34 23.29
C GLN A 47 4.48 23.18 22.64
N SER A 48 4.71 24.46 22.33
CA SER A 48 3.77 25.28 21.55
C SER A 48 3.69 24.87 20.08
N MET A 49 4.79 24.36 19.50
CA MET A 49 4.83 23.78 18.16
C MET A 49 4.15 22.41 18.17
N LYS A 50 4.34 21.61 19.22
CA LYS A 50 3.60 20.37 19.45
C LYS A 50 2.14 20.60 19.82
N GLU A 51 1.76 21.75 20.38
CA GLU A 51 0.37 22.14 20.65
C GLU A 51 -0.30 22.83 19.45
N LEU A 52 0.47 23.48 18.56
CA LEU A 52 0.01 23.90 17.24
C LEU A 52 -0.10 22.70 16.29
N ASP A 53 0.84 21.75 16.29
CA ASP A 53 0.80 20.49 15.53
C ASP A 53 -0.20 19.47 16.12
N ARG A 54 -0.69 19.67 17.36
CA ARG A 54 -1.77 18.86 17.94
C ARG A 54 -3.16 19.48 17.78
N LYS A 55 -3.26 20.69 17.22
CA LYS A 55 -4.55 21.36 17.00
C LYS A 55 -5.07 21.29 15.57
N ASP A 56 -4.30 20.71 14.64
CA ASP A 56 -4.79 20.23 13.35
C ASP A 56 -4.38 18.76 13.19
N GLU A 57 -5.25 17.93 12.60
CA GLU A 57 -5.11 16.49 12.35
C GLU A 57 -5.54 15.52 13.49
N HIS A 58 -6.72 15.74 14.06
CA HIS A 58 -7.69 14.67 13.83
C HIS A 58 -8.17 14.86 12.40
N LEU A 59 -7.59 14.12 11.44
CA LEU A 59 -8.14 14.01 10.09
C LEU A 59 -9.60 13.61 10.25
N THR A 60 -10.49 14.58 10.08
CA THR A 60 -11.92 14.31 10.11
C THR A 60 -12.18 13.39 8.93
N GLN A 61 -12.46 12.12 9.21
CA GLN A 61 -12.77 11.10 8.22
C GLN A 61 -13.75 11.70 7.19
N ASN A 62 -13.29 11.86 5.95
CA ASN A 62 -14.11 12.42 4.88
C ASN A 62 -15.06 11.31 4.40
N ASP A 63 -16.28 11.69 4.04
CA ASP A 63 -17.24 10.70 3.54
C ASP A 63 -16.86 10.28 2.11
N VAL A 64 -16.43 11.24 1.29
CA VAL A 64 -16.14 11.05 -0.14
C VAL A 64 -14.84 11.74 -0.50
N MET A 65 -14.00 11.07 -1.29
CA MET A 65 -12.97 11.71 -2.10
C MET A 65 -13.43 11.82 -3.56
N ILE A 66 -13.24 12.99 -4.20
CA ILE A 66 -13.50 13.16 -5.64
C ILE A 66 -12.18 13.25 -6.40
N SER A 67 -11.95 12.28 -7.31
CA SER A 67 -10.89 12.35 -8.33
C SER A 67 -11.39 13.08 -9.57
N TYR A 68 -10.58 14.02 -10.08
CA TYR A 68 -10.91 14.83 -11.25
C TYR A 68 -9.66 15.41 -11.94
N SER A 69 -9.79 15.79 -13.21
CA SER A 69 -8.78 16.61 -13.89
C SER A 69 -9.01 18.09 -13.58
N HIS A 70 -7.94 18.89 -13.45
CA HIS A 70 -8.09 20.35 -13.25
C HIS A 70 -8.92 21.05 -14.33
N VAL A 71 -9.00 20.50 -15.55
CA VAL A 71 -9.89 21.00 -16.62
C VAL A 71 -11.37 20.93 -16.19
N ASP A 72 -11.72 19.94 -15.37
CA ASP A 72 -13.08 19.66 -14.89
C ASP A 72 -13.41 20.39 -13.58
N THR A 73 -12.58 21.33 -13.12
CA THR A 73 -12.76 22.07 -11.86
C THR A 73 -14.15 22.70 -11.72
N GLY A 74 -14.73 23.17 -12.83
CA GLY A 74 -16.08 23.76 -12.84
C GLY A 74 -17.16 22.75 -12.46
N TYR A 75 -17.09 21.53 -12.99
CA TYR A 75 -18.01 20.43 -12.64
C TYR A 75 -17.77 19.94 -11.22
N MET A 76 -16.50 19.70 -10.86
CA MET A 76 -16.12 19.27 -9.52
C MET A 76 -16.67 20.21 -8.45
N LYS A 77 -16.50 21.53 -8.60
CA LYS A 77 -16.97 22.51 -7.60
C LYS A 77 -18.48 22.44 -7.40
N LYS A 78 -19.25 22.32 -8.48
CA LYS A 78 -20.72 22.22 -8.41
C LYS A 78 -21.16 20.92 -7.71
N ILE A 79 -20.52 19.80 -8.05
CA ILE A 79 -20.79 18.51 -7.41
C ILE A 79 -20.44 18.59 -5.92
N LYS A 80 -19.22 19.04 -5.59
CA LYS A 80 -18.74 19.22 -4.21
C LYS A 80 -19.72 20.01 -3.36
N VAL A 81 -20.12 21.21 -3.81
CA VAL A 81 -21.09 22.04 -3.08
C VAL A 81 -22.41 21.29 -2.87
N GLY A 82 -22.93 20.64 -3.91
CA GLY A 82 -24.17 19.88 -3.82
C GLY A 82 -24.13 18.66 -2.89
N LEU A 83 -22.98 17.99 -2.81
CA LEU A 83 -22.75 16.90 -1.85
C LEU A 83 -22.63 17.44 -0.41
N GLU A 84 -21.90 18.55 -0.22
CA GLU A 84 -21.72 19.19 1.10
C GLU A 84 -23.03 19.74 1.66
N GLU A 85 -23.88 20.35 0.81
CA GLU A 85 -25.24 20.76 1.16
C GLU A 85 -26.14 19.58 1.57
N ALA A 86 -25.85 18.39 1.05
CA ALA A 86 -26.51 17.14 1.44
C ALA A 86 -25.87 16.46 2.68
N GLY A 87 -24.95 17.14 3.37
CA GLY A 87 -24.31 16.63 4.59
C GLY A 87 -23.24 15.55 4.36
N ILE A 88 -22.72 15.45 3.14
CA ILE A 88 -21.60 14.57 2.77
C ILE A 88 -20.30 15.39 2.84
N LYS A 89 -19.35 14.98 3.69
CA LYS A 89 -18.03 15.60 3.79
C LYS A 89 -17.17 15.20 2.60
N VAL A 90 -16.81 16.18 1.77
CA VAL A 90 -16.06 15.94 0.53
C VAL A 90 -14.61 16.38 0.68
N TRP A 91 -13.71 15.48 0.34
CA TRP A 91 -12.30 15.78 0.10
C TRP A 91 -12.02 15.91 -1.40
N VAL A 92 -11.27 16.95 -1.76
CA VAL A 92 -10.76 17.20 -3.11
C VAL A 92 -9.41 17.89 -3.00
N ASP A 93 -8.51 17.59 -3.93
CA ASP A 93 -7.33 18.41 -4.09
C ASP A 93 -7.65 19.67 -4.90
N VAL A 94 -7.80 20.81 -4.22
CA VAL A 94 -8.16 22.11 -4.83
C VAL A 94 -6.94 23.02 -5.00
N THR A 95 -5.85 22.71 -4.33
CA THR A 95 -4.64 23.52 -4.31
C THR A 95 -3.53 22.72 -4.95
N GLY A 96 -2.92 23.23 -6.02
CA GLY A 96 -1.69 22.67 -6.58
C GLY A 96 -0.57 22.69 -5.54
N LEU A 97 -0.60 21.73 -4.63
CA LEU A 97 0.41 21.43 -3.65
C LEU A 97 1.66 21.06 -4.45
N LYS A 98 2.80 21.64 -4.08
CA LYS A 98 4.04 21.52 -4.87
C LYS A 98 4.35 20.05 -5.14
N ALA A 99 4.57 19.74 -6.42
CA ALA A 99 5.00 18.42 -6.87
C ALA A 99 6.19 17.92 -6.04
N GLY A 100 6.00 16.79 -5.34
CA GLY A 100 6.97 16.22 -4.42
C GLY A 100 6.44 14.94 -3.75
N VAL A 101 7.29 14.30 -2.94
CA VAL A 101 7.00 13.01 -2.29
C VAL A 101 5.80 13.12 -1.33
N ASP A 102 5.66 14.24 -0.62
CA ASP A 102 4.56 14.47 0.33
C ASP A 102 3.19 14.65 -0.36
N PHE A 103 3.16 14.99 -1.64
CA PHE A 103 1.91 15.21 -2.40
C PHE A 103 1.17 13.90 -2.65
N LEU A 104 1.90 12.91 -3.15
CA LEU A 104 1.35 11.60 -3.51
C LEU A 104 0.92 10.82 -2.26
N SER A 105 1.67 10.92 -1.16
CA SER A 105 1.26 10.34 0.13
C SER A 105 -0.01 10.97 0.69
N LYS A 106 -0.22 12.29 0.54
CA LYS A 106 -1.46 12.95 1.01
C LYS A 106 -2.69 12.54 0.22
N ILE A 107 -2.56 12.42 -1.10
CA ILE A 107 -3.66 11.95 -1.96
C ILE A 107 -3.97 10.48 -1.65
N GLY A 108 -2.94 9.64 -1.53
CA GLY A 108 -3.11 8.23 -1.16
C GLY A 108 -3.82 8.07 0.19
N GLN A 109 -3.35 8.80 1.21
CA GLN A 109 -3.99 8.81 2.53
C GLN A 109 -5.42 9.34 2.46
N ALA A 110 -5.71 10.38 1.66
CA ALA A 110 -7.05 10.89 1.50
C ALA A 110 -8.02 9.87 0.88
N ILE A 111 -7.57 9.05 -0.08
CA ILE A 111 -8.34 7.93 -0.63
C ILE A 111 -8.63 6.90 0.47
N ILE A 112 -7.61 6.59 1.28
CA ILE A 112 -7.68 5.57 2.32
C ILE A 112 -8.55 6.02 3.49
N ASP A 113 -8.55 7.30 3.83
CA ASP A 113 -9.37 7.88 4.89
C ASP A 113 -10.82 8.09 4.44
N ALA A 114 -11.04 8.32 3.14
CA ALA A 114 -12.39 8.51 2.60
C ALA A 114 -13.20 7.21 2.64
N THR A 115 -14.49 7.30 3.01
CA THR A 115 -15.39 6.14 3.02
C THR A 115 -15.75 5.69 1.60
N MET A 116 -15.91 6.63 0.68
CA MET A 116 -16.32 6.41 -0.70
C MET A 116 -15.43 7.19 -1.67
N PHE A 117 -15.40 6.76 -2.92
CA PHE A 117 -14.61 7.37 -3.98
C PHE A 117 -15.49 7.74 -5.18
N VAL A 118 -15.41 8.99 -5.64
CA VAL A 118 -16.12 9.48 -6.82
C VAL A 118 -15.10 9.80 -7.91
N GLN A 119 -15.24 9.16 -9.07
CA GLN A 119 -14.38 9.42 -10.23
C GLN A 119 -15.11 10.28 -11.25
N LEU A 120 -14.66 11.52 -11.48
CA LEU A 120 -15.13 12.29 -12.62
C LEU A 120 -14.47 11.77 -13.91
N LEU A 121 -15.30 11.50 -14.92
CA LEU A 121 -14.89 10.90 -16.18
C LEU A 121 -15.10 11.90 -17.32
N SER A 122 -13.98 12.36 -17.86
CA SER A 122 -13.85 13.23 -19.03
C SER A 122 -12.67 12.77 -19.87
N PRO A 123 -12.52 13.22 -21.13
CA PRO A 123 -11.33 12.92 -21.92
C PRO A 123 -10.02 13.38 -21.29
N ALA A 124 -10.07 14.37 -20.38
CA ALA A 124 -8.91 14.90 -19.68
C ALA A 124 -8.58 14.08 -18.41
N SER A 125 -9.59 13.64 -17.65
CA SER A 125 -9.35 12.80 -16.46
C SER A 125 -8.91 11.40 -16.86
N ILE A 126 -9.48 10.81 -17.90
CA ILE A 126 -9.10 9.47 -18.39
C ILE A 126 -7.62 9.40 -18.83
N ARG A 127 -7.11 10.49 -19.43
CA ARG A 127 -5.71 10.60 -19.87
C ARG A 127 -4.74 11.04 -18.77
N SER A 128 -5.24 11.37 -17.59
CA SER A 128 -4.43 11.82 -16.46
C SER A 128 -3.90 10.60 -15.70
N LYS A 129 -2.57 10.42 -15.69
CA LYS A 129 -1.95 9.34 -14.91
C LYS A 129 -2.31 9.42 -13.41
N TYR A 130 -2.46 10.62 -12.87
CA TYR A 130 -2.92 10.81 -11.48
C TYR A 130 -4.33 10.25 -11.26
N CYS A 131 -5.28 10.51 -12.16
CA CYS A 131 -6.65 10.00 -12.01
C CYS A 131 -6.71 8.48 -12.17
N GLN A 132 -5.88 7.92 -13.07
CA GLN A 132 -5.72 6.46 -13.22
C GLN A 132 -5.17 5.86 -11.92
N ASP A 133 -4.13 6.46 -11.35
CA ASP A 133 -3.52 5.98 -10.12
C ASP A 133 -4.48 6.06 -8.92
N GLU A 134 -5.22 7.16 -8.80
CA GLU A 134 -6.25 7.33 -7.76
C GLU A 134 -7.36 6.29 -7.87
N LEU A 135 -7.84 6.00 -9.09
CA LEU A 135 -8.86 4.96 -9.31
C LEU A 135 -8.33 3.56 -8.96
N ALA A 136 -7.11 3.24 -9.38
CA ALA A 136 -6.47 1.96 -9.06
C ALA A 136 -6.29 1.78 -7.55
N LEU A 137 -5.84 2.84 -6.86
CA LEU A 137 -5.68 2.82 -5.40
C LEU A 137 -7.02 2.71 -4.67
N ALA A 138 -8.05 3.41 -5.16
CA ALA A 138 -9.41 3.31 -4.61
C ALA A 138 -9.94 1.87 -4.74
N TYR A 139 -9.75 1.24 -5.91
CA TYR A 139 -10.14 -0.15 -6.14
C TYR A 139 -9.42 -1.10 -5.18
N VAL A 140 -8.09 -1.02 -5.10
CA VAL A 140 -7.27 -1.86 -4.20
C VAL A 140 -7.56 -1.63 -2.72
N SER A 141 -7.99 -0.42 -2.36
CA SER A 141 -8.39 -0.10 -0.99
C SER A 141 -9.83 -0.52 -0.68
N ASN A 142 -10.46 -1.31 -1.57
CA ASN A 142 -11.86 -1.75 -1.51
C ASN A 142 -12.83 -0.57 -1.30
N LYS A 143 -12.54 0.55 -1.96
CA LYS A 143 -13.40 1.74 -1.86
C LYS A 143 -14.63 1.54 -2.73
N PRO A 144 -15.83 1.86 -2.23
CA PRO A 144 -17.02 2.02 -3.05
C PRO A 144 -16.78 3.12 -4.09
N ILE A 145 -16.73 2.73 -5.36
CA ILE A 145 -16.46 3.66 -6.48
C ILE A 145 -17.78 4.08 -7.12
N PHE A 146 -17.96 5.39 -7.27
CA PHE A 146 -19.10 6.02 -7.93
C PHE A 146 -18.60 6.80 -9.17
N PRO A 147 -18.66 6.19 -10.36
CA PRO A 147 -18.26 6.87 -11.59
C PRO A 147 -19.26 7.97 -11.94
N VAL A 148 -18.75 9.13 -12.34
CA VAL A 148 -19.53 10.29 -12.79
C VAL A 148 -19.09 10.66 -14.22
N GLY A 149 -19.90 10.28 -15.21
CA GLY A 149 -19.64 10.53 -16.61
C GLY A 149 -20.02 11.96 -17.02
N LEU A 150 -19.03 12.79 -17.35
CA LEU A 150 -19.28 14.11 -17.97
C LEU A 150 -19.58 13.99 -19.46
N GLN A 151 -19.24 12.84 -20.05
CA GLN A 151 -19.61 12.41 -21.39
C GLN A 151 -20.14 10.97 -21.32
N LYS A 152 -20.73 10.49 -22.41
CA LYS A 152 -21.32 9.15 -22.43
C LYS A 152 -20.24 8.05 -22.42
N PRO A 153 -20.52 6.87 -21.84
CA PRO A 153 -19.61 5.74 -21.85
C PRO A 153 -19.10 5.40 -23.26
N GLU A 154 -19.95 5.43 -24.29
CA GLU A 154 -19.57 5.05 -25.65
C GLU A 154 -18.51 5.99 -26.26
N GLU A 155 -18.45 7.23 -25.78
CA GLU A 155 -17.48 8.25 -26.19
C GLU A 155 -16.18 8.14 -25.40
N LEU A 156 -16.26 7.73 -24.13
CA LEU A 156 -15.14 7.71 -23.19
C LEU A 156 -14.39 6.38 -23.16
N PHE A 157 -15.08 5.24 -23.29
CA PHE A 157 -14.47 3.91 -23.29
C PHE A 157 -13.33 3.76 -24.31
N PRO A 158 -13.44 4.24 -25.56
CA PRO A 158 -12.33 4.15 -26.51
C PRO A 158 -11.06 4.88 -26.09
N LEU A 159 -11.16 5.88 -25.20
CA LEU A 159 -10.05 6.69 -24.72
C LEU A 159 -9.36 6.09 -23.48
N MET A 160 -10.01 5.13 -22.82
CA MET A 160 -9.50 4.48 -21.62
C MET A 160 -8.46 3.42 -21.95
N ASP A 161 -7.48 3.29 -21.07
CA ASP A 161 -6.64 2.10 -21.04
C ASP A 161 -7.42 0.88 -20.53
N THR A 162 -6.78 -0.28 -20.59
CA THR A 162 -7.39 -1.55 -20.22
C THR A 162 -7.74 -1.61 -18.74
N GLY A 163 -6.93 -1.00 -17.86
CA GLY A 163 -7.16 -0.97 -16.42
C GLY A 163 -8.41 -0.21 -16.04
N MET A 164 -8.52 1.03 -16.53
CA MET A 164 -9.68 1.87 -16.26
C MET A 164 -10.96 1.27 -16.88
N LYS A 165 -10.89 0.65 -18.06
CA LYS A 165 -12.04 -0.11 -18.63
C LYS A 165 -12.47 -1.24 -17.72
N LEU A 166 -11.51 -2.06 -17.29
CA LEU A 166 -11.74 -3.20 -16.42
C LEU A 166 -12.40 -2.76 -15.10
N GLN A 167 -11.81 -1.76 -14.43
CA GLN A 167 -12.30 -1.22 -13.17
C GLN A 167 -13.71 -0.63 -13.33
N LEU A 168 -13.97 0.12 -14.41
CA LEU A 168 -15.24 0.85 -14.58
C LEU A 168 -16.36 0.07 -15.24
N ALA A 169 -16.08 -1.04 -15.93
CA ALA A 169 -17.08 -1.82 -16.68
C ALA A 169 -18.17 -2.44 -15.78
N ARG A 170 -17.86 -2.69 -14.50
CA ARG A 170 -18.78 -3.27 -13.51
C ARG A 170 -19.71 -2.26 -12.85
N PHE A 171 -19.48 -0.96 -13.04
CA PHE A 171 -20.19 0.08 -12.32
C PHE A 171 -21.25 0.78 -13.17
N ASN A 172 -22.36 1.15 -12.52
CA ASN A 172 -23.38 2.01 -13.12
C ASN A 172 -22.94 3.48 -13.02
N TRP A 173 -22.76 4.13 -14.17
CA TRP A 173 -22.27 5.50 -14.20
C TRP A 173 -23.38 6.51 -13.91
N ASN A 174 -23.04 7.56 -13.16
CA ASN A 174 -23.89 8.72 -12.95
C ASN A 174 -23.59 9.75 -14.05
N LEU A 175 -24.50 9.93 -15.00
CA LEU A 175 -24.24 10.75 -16.18
C LEU A 175 -24.63 12.21 -15.95
N PHE A 176 -23.69 13.11 -16.21
CA PHE A 176 -23.82 14.57 -16.12
C PHE A 176 -23.57 15.21 -17.50
N THR A 177 -24.16 14.61 -18.53
CA THR A 177 -23.99 15.02 -19.94
C THR A 177 -24.84 16.23 -20.32
N ASP A 178 -25.92 16.50 -19.57
CA ASP A 178 -26.84 17.61 -19.78
C ASP A 178 -26.78 18.57 -18.58
N MET A 179 -26.39 19.82 -18.85
CA MET A 179 -26.24 20.87 -17.85
C MET A 179 -27.58 21.44 -17.38
N GLU A 180 -28.64 21.36 -18.17
CA GLU A 180 -29.97 21.84 -17.75
C GLU A 180 -30.56 20.93 -16.67
N ARG A 181 -30.23 19.64 -16.73
CA ARG A 181 -30.67 18.60 -15.78
C ARG A 181 -29.65 18.33 -14.67
N PHE A 182 -28.65 19.20 -14.51
CA PHE A 182 -27.57 19.02 -13.53
C PHE A 182 -28.09 18.78 -12.11
N SER A 183 -29.08 19.56 -11.67
CA SER A 183 -29.66 19.44 -10.33
C SER A 183 -30.37 18.10 -10.11
N GLU A 184 -31.04 17.56 -11.14
CA GLU A 184 -31.69 16.24 -11.07
C GLU A 184 -30.65 15.13 -10.94
N HIS A 185 -29.59 15.18 -11.77
CA HIS A 185 -28.49 14.21 -11.71
C HIS A 185 -27.75 14.26 -10.37
N LEU A 186 -27.53 15.46 -9.83
CA LEU A 186 -26.90 15.67 -8.52
C LEU A 186 -27.77 15.11 -7.38
N ALA A 187 -29.09 15.32 -7.43
CA ALA A 187 -30.00 14.72 -6.46
C ALA A 187 -29.95 13.19 -6.49
N GLY A 188 -29.89 12.58 -7.68
CA GLY A 188 -29.74 11.13 -7.83
C GLY A 188 -28.42 10.60 -7.25
N LEU A 189 -27.30 11.31 -7.48
CA LEU A 189 -26.01 10.96 -6.90
C LEU A 189 -26.01 11.10 -5.36
N ASN A 190 -26.61 12.17 -4.83
CA ASN A 190 -26.76 12.40 -3.39
C ASN A 190 -27.48 11.25 -2.72
N VAL A 191 -28.61 10.80 -3.28
CA VAL A 191 -29.37 9.66 -2.74
C VAL A 191 -28.49 8.41 -2.70
N LYS A 192 -27.78 8.08 -3.79
CA LYS A 192 -26.91 6.90 -3.83
C LYS A 192 -25.81 6.93 -2.76
N LEU A 193 -25.14 8.08 -2.62
CA LEU A 193 -24.06 8.24 -1.64
C LEU A 193 -24.58 8.25 -0.20
N GLN A 194 -25.73 8.88 0.07
CA GLN A 194 -26.36 8.85 1.39
C GLN A 194 -26.84 7.45 1.75
N THR A 195 -27.51 6.75 0.83
CA THR A 195 -27.95 5.36 1.06
C THR A 195 -26.75 4.46 1.35
N PHE A 196 -25.65 4.60 0.62
CA PHE A 196 -24.44 3.84 0.91
C PHE A 196 -23.83 4.19 2.27
N LYS A 197 -23.78 5.49 2.60
CA LYS A 197 -23.31 5.98 3.91
C LYS A 197 -24.13 5.38 5.06
N GLU A 198 -25.43 5.21 4.87
CA GLU A 198 -26.37 4.67 5.86
C GLU A 198 -26.40 3.13 5.89
N HIS A 199 -26.16 2.46 4.76
CA HIS A 199 -26.26 1.01 4.61
C HIS A 199 -25.02 0.41 3.91
N HIS A 200 -24.16 -0.21 4.71
CA HIS A 200 -23.04 -1.02 4.21
C HIS A 200 -23.54 -2.38 3.73
N THR A 201 -23.99 -2.49 2.47
CA THR A 201 -23.84 -3.66 1.59
C THR A 201 -24.76 -3.47 0.37
N MET A 202 -24.21 -3.61 -0.83
CA MET A 202 -24.98 -4.04 -1.99
C MET A 202 -24.14 -5.01 -2.80
N GLU A 203 -24.52 -6.29 -2.74
CA GLU A 203 -24.10 -7.29 -3.71
C GLU A 203 -24.98 -7.19 -4.95
N THR A 204 -24.34 -7.32 -6.10
CA THR A 204 -25.01 -7.32 -7.40
C THR A 204 -25.07 -8.77 -7.87
N SER A 205 -26.28 -9.30 -8.06
CA SER A 205 -26.49 -10.64 -8.58
C SER A 205 -26.29 -10.66 -10.10
N LEU A 206 -25.42 -11.56 -10.57
CA LEU A 206 -25.13 -11.79 -11.99
C LEU A 206 -25.73 -13.13 -12.45
N GLU A 207 -26.31 -13.14 -13.64
CA GLU A 207 -26.91 -14.34 -14.23
C GLU A 207 -25.87 -15.43 -14.55
N LEU A 208 -26.28 -16.68 -14.36
CA LEU A 208 -25.44 -17.87 -14.46
C LEU A 208 -25.29 -18.36 -15.91
N ASP A 209 -24.07 -18.27 -16.45
CA ASP A 209 -23.72 -18.83 -17.75
C ASP A 209 -23.30 -20.32 -17.68
N LYS A 210 -23.52 -21.04 -18.79
CA LYS A 210 -23.10 -22.44 -18.96
C LYS A 210 -21.59 -22.54 -19.28
N PRO A 211 -20.90 -23.59 -18.79
CA PRO A 211 -19.47 -23.75 -19.05
C PRO A 211 -19.15 -23.84 -20.54
N PRO A 212 -18.05 -23.23 -21.02
CA PRO A 212 -17.53 -23.42 -22.39
C PRO A 212 -16.95 -24.84 -22.64
N LEU A 213 -17.09 -25.77 -21.68
CA LEU A 213 -16.34 -27.02 -21.63
C LEU A 213 -17.23 -28.22 -21.91
N ASN A 214 -16.92 -28.91 -23.01
CA ASN A 214 -17.16 -30.33 -23.17
C ASN A 214 -15.80 -30.98 -23.52
N LYS A 215 -15.55 -32.19 -23.00
CA LYS A 215 -14.22 -32.82 -22.84
C LYS A 215 -13.24 -32.63 -24.01
N SER A 216 -11.99 -32.34 -23.65
CA SER A 216 -10.73 -32.30 -24.45
C SER A 216 -10.49 -31.06 -25.33
N THR A 217 -9.23 -30.61 -25.29
CA THR A 217 -8.45 -29.67 -26.12
C THR A 217 -9.15 -28.49 -26.83
N GLY A 218 -8.52 -27.31 -26.85
CA GLY A 218 -9.02 -26.09 -27.52
C GLY A 218 -9.87 -25.16 -26.63
N PHE A 219 -9.54 -25.06 -25.33
CA PHE A 219 -10.20 -24.12 -24.41
C PHE A 219 -10.07 -22.66 -24.88
N SER A 220 -8.86 -22.20 -25.22
CA SER A 220 -8.60 -20.84 -25.72
C SER A 220 -9.47 -20.47 -26.92
N ASP A 221 -9.52 -21.32 -27.95
CA ASP A 221 -10.30 -21.05 -29.15
C ASP A 221 -11.81 -20.92 -28.85
N ARG A 222 -12.33 -21.76 -27.95
CA ARG A 222 -13.73 -21.68 -27.51
C ARG A 222 -13.99 -20.45 -26.67
N PHE A 223 -13.09 -20.11 -25.74
CA PHE A 223 -13.17 -18.91 -24.92
C PHE A 223 -13.19 -17.66 -25.80
N LYS A 224 -12.22 -17.51 -26.71
CA LYS A 224 -12.13 -16.41 -27.66
C LYS A 224 -13.38 -16.31 -28.53
N LYS A 225 -13.92 -17.45 -29.00
CA LYS A 225 -15.16 -17.47 -29.79
C LYS A 225 -16.37 -17.01 -28.97
N GLN A 226 -16.57 -17.58 -27.78
CA GLN A 226 -17.72 -17.32 -26.93
C GLN A 226 -17.75 -15.87 -26.41
N TYR A 227 -16.59 -15.34 -26.02
CA TYR A 227 -16.48 -14.00 -25.41
C TYR A 227 -15.88 -12.95 -26.35
N SER A 228 -15.81 -13.22 -27.66
CA SER A 228 -15.21 -12.33 -28.67
C SER A 228 -15.66 -10.87 -28.57
N LYS A 229 -16.96 -10.62 -28.41
CA LYS A 229 -17.52 -9.27 -28.27
C LYS A 229 -17.03 -8.58 -26.99
N SER A 230 -17.07 -9.28 -25.86
CA SER A 230 -16.64 -8.72 -24.58
C SER A 230 -15.13 -8.48 -24.55
N LEU A 231 -14.36 -9.37 -25.19
CA LEU A 231 -12.90 -9.24 -25.33
C LEU A 231 -12.49 -8.01 -26.12
N THR A 232 -13.12 -7.74 -27.27
CA THR A 232 -12.76 -6.61 -28.13
C THR A 232 -13.21 -5.25 -27.58
N VAL A 233 -14.23 -5.23 -26.72
CA VAL A 233 -14.68 -4.01 -26.04
C VAL A 233 -13.72 -3.60 -24.92
N ILE A 234 -13.27 -4.55 -24.12
CA ILE A 234 -12.50 -4.27 -22.89
C ILE A 234 -10.98 -4.30 -23.14
N PHE A 235 -10.49 -5.29 -23.89
CA PHE A 235 -9.07 -5.58 -23.99
C PHE A 235 -8.51 -5.18 -25.35
N SER A 236 -7.37 -4.49 -25.35
CA SER A 236 -6.59 -4.29 -26.57
C SER A 236 -6.10 -5.64 -27.12
N PRO A 237 -5.77 -5.76 -28.42
CA PRO A 237 -5.25 -7.01 -28.96
C PRO A 237 -4.02 -7.55 -28.21
N SER A 238 -3.13 -6.67 -27.73
CA SER A 238 -1.97 -7.07 -26.92
C SER A 238 -2.33 -7.55 -25.52
N ASP A 239 -3.46 -7.09 -24.95
CA ASP A 239 -3.88 -7.49 -23.60
C ASP A 239 -4.68 -8.80 -23.60
N GLN A 240 -5.17 -9.26 -24.76
CA GLN A 240 -5.91 -10.52 -24.85
C GLN A 240 -5.01 -11.74 -24.56
N ASP A 241 -3.76 -11.72 -25.04
CA ASP A 241 -2.78 -12.77 -24.75
C ASP A 241 -2.37 -12.77 -23.26
N TRP A 242 -2.25 -11.59 -22.66
CA TRP A 242 -2.01 -11.43 -21.23
C TRP A 242 -3.16 -12.00 -20.40
N LEU A 243 -4.41 -11.64 -20.75
CA LEU A 243 -5.61 -12.15 -20.09
C LEU A 243 -5.67 -13.67 -20.19
N GLU A 244 -5.41 -14.21 -21.37
CA GLU A 244 -5.36 -15.66 -21.59
C GLU A 244 -4.35 -16.32 -20.65
N GLY A 245 -3.13 -15.79 -20.53
CA GLY A 245 -2.13 -16.30 -19.59
C GLY A 245 -2.56 -16.27 -18.11
N ILE A 246 -3.41 -15.34 -17.71
CA ILE A 246 -4.02 -15.32 -16.37
C ILE A 246 -5.03 -16.45 -16.23
N ILE A 247 -5.93 -16.59 -17.19
CA ILE A 247 -6.97 -17.62 -17.18
C ILE A 247 -6.34 -19.01 -17.14
N TYR A 248 -5.29 -19.24 -17.94
CA TYR A 248 -4.57 -20.50 -17.94
C TYR A 248 -3.90 -20.79 -16.60
N ARG A 249 -3.24 -19.80 -15.98
CA ARG A 249 -2.66 -19.99 -14.64
C ARG A 249 -3.69 -20.36 -13.57
N GLU A 250 -4.90 -19.83 -13.68
CA GLU A 250 -5.98 -20.11 -12.72
C GLU A 250 -6.67 -21.44 -12.97
N LEU A 251 -6.84 -21.84 -14.23
CA LEU A 251 -7.66 -22.99 -14.62
C LEU A 251 -6.86 -24.24 -14.98
N VAL A 252 -5.54 -24.16 -15.05
CA VAL A 252 -4.67 -25.29 -15.37
C VAL A 252 -3.78 -25.61 -14.18
N ASP A 253 -3.69 -26.90 -13.87
CA ASP A 253 -2.75 -27.41 -12.87
C ASP A 253 -1.31 -27.30 -13.40
N GLU A 254 -0.40 -26.69 -12.61
CA GLU A 254 1.02 -26.56 -12.98
C GLU A 254 1.70 -27.93 -13.17
N GLU A 255 1.13 -29.01 -12.62
CA GLU A 255 1.64 -30.38 -12.74
C GLU A 255 1.06 -31.15 -13.95
N ASP A 256 0.08 -30.58 -14.67
CA ASP A 256 -0.54 -31.22 -15.84
C ASP A 256 0.16 -30.84 -17.15
N GLU A 257 0.96 -31.77 -17.70
CA GLU A 257 1.66 -31.61 -18.98
C GLU A 257 0.70 -31.39 -20.17
N GLU A 258 -0.55 -31.85 -20.09
CA GLU A 258 -1.56 -31.67 -21.15
C GLU A 258 -2.34 -30.35 -21.04
N MET A 259 -2.08 -29.54 -19.99
CA MET A 259 -2.72 -28.26 -19.71
C MET A 259 -4.26 -28.31 -19.80
N THR A 260 -4.87 -29.33 -19.18
CA THR A 260 -6.31 -29.57 -19.30
C THR A 260 -7.11 -28.84 -18.23
N VAL A 261 -8.17 -28.15 -18.66
CA VAL A 261 -9.14 -27.54 -17.74
C VAL A 261 -10.26 -28.55 -17.48
N THR A 262 -10.32 -29.10 -16.26
CA THR A 262 -11.38 -30.04 -15.86
C THR A 262 -12.68 -29.30 -15.49
N PHE A 263 -13.80 -30.03 -15.47
CA PHE A 263 -15.07 -29.46 -15.04
C PHE A 263 -15.08 -29.07 -13.55
N GLU A 264 -14.35 -29.83 -12.71
CA GLU A 264 -14.18 -29.53 -11.29
C GLU A 264 -13.42 -28.21 -11.09
N ILE A 265 -12.27 -28.03 -11.74
CA ILE A 265 -11.49 -26.77 -11.67
C ILE A 265 -12.32 -25.58 -12.18
N TYR A 266 -13.07 -25.75 -13.27
CA TYR A 266 -13.97 -24.72 -13.77
C TYR A 266 -15.04 -24.35 -12.73
N LEU A 267 -15.66 -25.34 -12.09
CA LEU A 267 -16.68 -25.10 -11.09
C LEU A 267 -16.07 -24.37 -9.90
N ASP A 268 -14.95 -24.85 -9.37
CA ASP A 268 -14.26 -24.25 -8.23
C ASP A 268 -13.90 -22.78 -8.52
N PHE A 269 -13.40 -22.48 -9.72
CA PHE A 269 -13.12 -21.10 -10.14
C PHE A 269 -14.37 -20.21 -10.16
N CYS A 270 -15.53 -20.79 -10.51
CA CYS A 270 -16.81 -20.09 -10.53
C CYS A 270 -17.47 -19.96 -9.15
N MET A 271 -17.02 -20.69 -8.14
CA MET A 271 -17.56 -20.61 -6.79
C MET A 271 -16.83 -19.54 -5.97
N VAL A 272 -17.57 -18.57 -5.42
CA VAL A 272 -17.05 -17.54 -4.50
C VAL A 272 -17.97 -17.51 -3.29
N ASP A 273 -17.40 -17.70 -2.09
CA ASP A 273 -18.13 -17.71 -0.82
C ASP A 273 -19.36 -18.63 -0.79
N GLY A 274 -19.30 -19.75 -1.54
CA GLY A 274 -20.38 -20.72 -1.63
C GLY A 274 -21.46 -20.39 -2.68
N GLU A 275 -21.34 -19.25 -3.35
CA GLU A 275 -22.23 -18.84 -4.44
C GLU A 275 -21.56 -19.05 -5.80
N ARG A 276 -22.35 -19.48 -6.79
CA ARG A 276 -21.86 -19.63 -8.16
C ARG A 276 -21.96 -18.30 -8.89
N GLN A 277 -20.84 -17.84 -9.41
CA GLN A 277 -20.74 -16.67 -10.27
C GLN A 277 -20.66 -17.07 -11.76
N SER A 278 -20.90 -16.12 -12.66
CA SER A 278 -20.69 -16.35 -14.10
C SER A 278 -19.19 -16.44 -14.41
N PHE A 279 -18.82 -17.30 -15.37
CA PHE A 279 -17.43 -17.46 -15.74
C PHE A 279 -16.79 -16.14 -16.17
N TRP A 280 -17.50 -15.35 -17.00
CA TRP A 280 -17.01 -14.06 -17.45
C TRP A 280 -16.81 -13.06 -16.30
N SER A 281 -17.72 -13.03 -15.32
CA SER A 281 -17.55 -12.18 -14.13
C SER A 281 -16.26 -12.53 -13.39
N ARG A 282 -16.00 -13.82 -13.19
CA ARG A 282 -14.76 -14.27 -12.53
C ARG A 282 -13.51 -13.95 -13.32
N ILE A 283 -13.55 -14.07 -14.65
CA ILE A 283 -12.45 -13.61 -15.50
C ILE A 283 -12.25 -12.10 -15.36
N GLN A 284 -13.33 -11.32 -15.35
CA GLN A 284 -13.24 -9.87 -15.15
C GLN A 284 -12.68 -9.52 -13.76
N ASP A 285 -13.09 -10.21 -12.70
CA ASP A 285 -12.53 -10.01 -11.36
C ASP A 285 -11.03 -10.29 -11.34
N GLN A 286 -10.61 -11.45 -11.86
CA GLN A 286 -9.22 -11.82 -11.91
C GLN A 286 -8.38 -10.84 -12.77
N ALA A 287 -8.94 -10.39 -13.89
CA ALA A 287 -8.29 -9.42 -14.77
C ALA A 287 -8.17 -8.04 -14.11
N VAL A 288 -9.25 -7.55 -13.48
CA VAL A 288 -9.23 -6.27 -12.77
C VAL A 288 -8.23 -6.33 -11.63
N GLU A 289 -8.23 -7.40 -10.83
CA GLU A 289 -7.26 -7.61 -9.77
C GLU A 289 -5.84 -7.57 -10.34
N SER A 290 -5.51 -8.45 -11.31
CA SER A 290 -4.16 -8.52 -11.86
C SER A 290 -3.69 -7.20 -12.50
N TYR A 291 -4.56 -6.50 -13.23
CA TYR A 291 -4.21 -5.23 -13.87
C TYR A 291 -4.03 -4.11 -12.85
N THR A 292 -4.98 -3.97 -11.92
CA THR A 292 -4.90 -2.92 -10.87
C THR A 292 -3.65 -3.10 -10.02
N MET A 293 -3.28 -4.36 -9.73
CA MET A 293 -2.02 -4.69 -9.07
C MET A 293 -0.81 -4.16 -9.82
N LYS A 294 -0.75 -4.43 -11.13
CA LYS A 294 0.31 -3.91 -12.00
C LYS A 294 0.37 -2.38 -11.97
N GLU A 295 -0.77 -1.70 -12.09
CA GLU A 295 -0.82 -0.23 -12.04
C GLU A 295 -0.31 0.32 -10.72
N VAL A 296 -0.77 -0.25 -9.61
CA VAL A 296 -0.32 0.10 -8.25
C VAL A 296 1.19 -0.10 -8.10
N PHE A 297 1.75 -1.14 -8.70
CA PHE A 297 3.18 -1.43 -8.61
C PHE A 297 4.05 -0.55 -9.51
N ASP A 298 3.47 0.03 -10.54
CA ASP A 298 4.11 1.04 -11.38
C ASP A 298 4.02 2.46 -10.77
N MET A 299 3.29 2.65 -9.65
CA MET A 299 3.19 3.94 -8.94
C MET A 299 4.51 4.35 -8.26
N ASN A 300 4.60 5.63 -7.89
CA ASN A 300 5.70 6.15 -7.08
C ASN A 300 5.81 5.42 -5.73
N SER A 301 7.05 5.14 -5.30
CA SER A 301 7.45 4.40 -4.09
C SER A 301 6.56 4.62 -2.86
N SER A 302 6.26 5.85 -2.45
CA SER A 302 5.51 6.10 -1.21
C SER A 302 4.04 5.65 -1.25
N VAL A 303 3.35 5.85 -2.37
CA VAL A 303 1.94 5.42 -2.54
C VAL A 303 1.87 3.92 -2.74
N ARG A 304 2.83 3.39 -3.49
CA ARG A 304 2.99 1.97 -3.76
C ARG A 304 3.17 1.17 -2.45
N VAL A 305 3.94 1.68 -1.50
CA VAL A 305 4.13 1.10 -0.15
C VAL A 305 2.79 0.86 0.55
N GLU A 306 1.95 1.89 0.63
CA GLU A 306 0.68 1.82 1.35
C GLU A 306 -0.33 0.92 0.64
N ALA A 307 -0.34 0.98 -0.69
CA ALA A 307 -1.17 0.12 -1.51
C ALA A 307 -0.79 -1.37 -1.34
N ILE A 308 0.50 -1.73 -1.37
CA ILE A 308 0.96 -3.12 -1.13
C ILE A 308 0.59 -3.59 0.28
N GLN A 309 0.63 -2.71 1.29
CA GLN A 309 0.19 -3.07 2.64
C GLN A 309 -1.30 -3.40 2.70
N ASN A 310 -2.12 -2.64 2.00
CA ASN A 310 -3.56 -2.91 1.90
C ASN A 310 -3.85 -4.19 1.10
N LEU A 311 -3.04 -4.48 0.08
CA LEU A 311 -3.15 -5.70 -0.71
C LEU A 311 -2.96 -6.98 0.11
N GLY A 312 -2.18 -6.92 1.18
CA GLY A 312 -2.06 -8.02 2.14
C GLY A 312 -3.39 -8.44 2.79
N LYS A 313 -4.48 -7.68 2.63
CA LYS A 313 -5.81 -8.03 3.16
C LYS A 313 -6.62 -8.95 2.25
N PHE A 314 -6.19 -9.12 1.00
CA PHE A 314 -6.89 -9.94 0.02
C PHE A 314 -6.18 -11.27 -0.15
N HIS A 315 -6.96 -12.35 -0.29
CA HIS A 315 -6.45 -13.72 -0.30
C HIS A 315 -6.51 -14.37 -1.68
N SER A 316 -6.68 -13.57 -2.75
CA SER A 316 -6.77 -14.10 -4.11
C SER A 316 -5.40 -14.56 -4.63
N LYS A 317 -5.41 -15.58 -5.49
CA LYS A 317 -4.18 -16.12 -6.11
C LYS A 317 -3.44 -15.07 -6.94
N ALA A 318 -4.16 -14.18 -7.64
CA ALA A 318 -3.57 -13.03 -8.33
C ALA A 318 -2.76 -12.15 -7.38
N VAL A 319 -3.33 -11.83 -6.20
CA VAL A 319 -2.65 -10.98 -5.22
C VAL A 319 -1.39 -11.67 -4.70
N VAL A 320 -1.47 -12.96 -4.40
CA VAL A 320 -0.30 -13.74 -3.95
C VAL A 320 0.80 -13.79 -5.01
N GLU A 321 0.49 -14.05 -6.27
CA GLU A 321 1.47 -14.07 -7.36
C GLU A 321 2.14 -12.70 -7.55
N ALA A 322 1.33 -11.64 -7.55
CA ALA A 322 1.83 -10.29 -7.74
C ALA A 322 2.73 -9.86 -6.57
N LEU A 323 2.38 -10.21 -5.32
CA LEU A 323 3.24 -9.98 -4.16
C LEU A 323 4.52 -10.84 -4.17
N LEU A 324 4.47 -12.05 -4.75
CA LEU A 324 5.67 -12.90 -4.92
C LEU A 324 6.67 -12.26 -5.89
N ASP A 325 6.20 -11.64 -6.97
CA ASP A 325 7.05 -10.92 -7.92
C ASP A 325 7.73 -9.71 -7.24
N LEU A 326 7.00 -9.00 -6.37
CA LEU A 326 7.53 -7.85 -5.63
C LEU A 326 8.63 -8.20 -4.62
N LEU A 327 8.80 -9.47 -4.24
CA LEU A 327 9.96 -9.89 -3.44
C LEU A 327 11.30 -9.70 -4.19
N TYR A 328 11.26 -9.39 -5.49
CA TYR A 328 12.44 -9.14 -6.32
C TYR A 328 12.54 -7.69 -6.83
N ASP A 329 11.72 -6.77 -6.30
CA ASP A 329 11.74 -5.35 -6.69
C ASP A 329 13.12 -4.70 -6.40
N GLN A 330 13.48 -3.68 -7.17
CA GLN A 330 14.73 -2.94 -6.94
C GLN A 330 14.70 -2.16 -5.62
N ASP A 331 13.54 -1.65 -5.24
CA ASP A 331 13.30 -0.91 -4.00
C ASP A 331 13.21 -1.88 -2.80
N ASN A 332 14.06 -1.66 -1.81
CA ASN A 332 14.13 -2.47 -0.60
C ASN A 332 12.87 -2.35 0.27
N ASN A 333 12.22 -1.19 0.30
CA ASN A 333 10.99 -1.00 1.06
C ASN A 333 9.87 -1.85 0.47
N ILE A 334 9.79 -1.90 -0.86
CA ILE A 334 8.80 -2.70 -1.59
C ILE A 334 9.01 -4.18 -1.33
N ARG A 335 10.25 -4.69 -1.44
CA ARG A 335 10.55 -6.09 -1.09
C ARG A 335 10.16 -6.43 0.36
N ALA A 336 10.43 -5.53 1.30
CA ALA A 336 10.12 -5.74 2.72
C ALA A 336 8.61 -5.79 2.99
N ILE A 337 7.86 -4.87 2.37
CA ILE A 337 6.40 -4.82 2.52
C ILE A 337 5.74 -5.99 1.80
N ALA A 338 6.22 -6.37 0.61
CA ALA A 338 5.73 -7.56 -0.09
C ALA A 338 5.87 -8.82 0.77
N ALA A 339 7.00 -8.99 1.48
CA ALA A 339 7.19 -10.09 2.42
C ALA A 339 6.13 -10.11 3.54
N ILE A 340 5.86 -8.95 4.15
CA ILE A 340 4.85 -8.82 5.22
C ILE A 340 3.44 -9.05 4.67
N SER A 341 3.12 -8.46 3.51
CA SER A 341 1.82 -8.58 2.88
C SER A 341 1.53 -10.01 2.42
N LEU A 342 2.53 -10.77 1.95
CA LEU A 342 2.37 -12.19 1.61
C LEU A 342 1.93 -13.03 2.81
N ALA A 343 2.47 -12.76 3.99
CA ALA A 343 2.06 -13.49 5.19
C ALA A 343 0.64 -13.14 5.67
N LYS A 344 0.12 -11.97 5.28
CA LYS A 344 -1.27 -11.57 5.56
C LYS A 344 -2.24 -12.11 4.51
N ALA A 345 -1.84 -12.10 3.24
CA ALA A 345 -2.66 -12.51 2.10
C ALA A 345 -2.72 -14.03 1.91
N GLY A 346 -1.66 -14.76 2.26
CA GLY A 346 -1.50 -16.15 1.87
C GLY A 346 -1.71 -17.17 3.00
N GLU A 347 -2.22 -18.34 2.63
CA GLU A 347 -2.03 -19.57 3.41
C GLU A 347 -0.57 -20.05 3.36
N ASN A 348 -0.17 -20.88 4.33
CA ASN A 348 1.19 -21.42 4.48
C ASN A 348 1.58 -22.38 3.33
N SER A 349 1.76 -21.86 2.13
CA SER A 349 2.12 -22.63 0.95
C SER A 349 3.64 -22.82 0.84
N PRO A 350 4.11 -23.98 0.36
CA PRO A 350 5.54 -24.22 0.14
C PRO A 350 6.20 -23.19 -0.78
N LYS A 351 5.47 -22.69 -1.80
CA LYS A 351 5.93 -21.67 -2.75
C LYS A 351 6.25 -20.35 -2.03
N ILE A 352 5.33 -19.87 -1.18
CA ILE A 352 5.51 -18.64 -0.39
C ILE A 352 6.64 -18.81 0.62
N VAL A 353 6.65 -19.90 1.39
CA VAL A 353 7.69 -20.16 2.39
C VAL A 353 9.08 -20.17 1.75
N LYS A 354 9.24 -20.85 0.61
CA LYS A 354 10.51 -20.90 -0.12
C LYS A 354 10.95 -19.52 -0.61
N ALA A 355 10.02 -18.70 -1.10
CA ALA A 355 10.32 -17.34 -1.53
C ALA A 355 10.76 -16.44 -0.36
N LEU A 356 9.99 -16.43 0.74
CA LEU A 356 10.32 -15.68 1.96
C LEU A 356 11.65 -16.15 2.58
N MET A 357 11.94 -17.45 2.55
CA MET A 357 13.23 -17.98 3.01
C MET A 357 14.41 -17.45 2.18
N LYS A 358 14.22 -17.07 0.91
CA LYS A 358 15.27 -16.37 0.14
C LYS A 358 15.49 -14.95 0.67
N CYS A 359 14.41 -14.24 1.01
CA CYS A 359 14.45 -12.87 1.54
C CYS A 359 15.19 -12.76 2.89
N LEU A 360 15.30 -13.85 3.66
CA LEU A 360 16.17 -13.90 4.85
C LEU A 360 17.65 -13.62 4.56
N ASN A 361 18.09 -13.72 3.30
CA ASN A 361 19.45 -13.40 2.88
C ASN A 361 19.55 -12.04 2.15
N ASP A 362 18.51 -11.20 2.18
CA ASP A 362 18.53 -9.92 1.48
C ASP A 362 19.60 -8.98 2.04
N LYS A 363 20.19 -8.16 1.18
CA LYS A 363 21.18 -7.15 1.56
C LYS A 363 20.59 -6.11 2.52
N ASP A 364 19.31 -5.81 2.38
CA ASP A 364 18.62 -4.81 3.16
C ASP A 364 18.05 -5.39 4.46
N ARG A 365 18.24 -4.65 5.57
CA ARG A 365 17.79 -5.10 6.89
C ARG A 365 16.26 -5.19 7.00
N LEU A 366 15.52 -4.29 6.37
CA LEU A 366 14.05 -4.25 6.47
C LEU A 366 13.43 -5.46 5.77
N VAL A 367 14.03 -5.90 4.67
CA VAL A 367 13.59 -7.10 3.96
C VAL A 367 13.82 -8.35 4.80
N ARG A 368 14.98 -8.46 5.47
CA ARG A 368 15.25 -9.57 6.39
C ARG A 368 14.31 -9.57 7.59
N GLU A 369 14.08 -8.41 8.21
CA GLU A 369 13.10 -8.21 9.28
C GLU A 369 11.69 -8.66 8.85
N GLY A 370 11.22 -8.14 7.72
CA GLY A 370 9.92 -8.47 7.15
C GLY A 370 9.77 -9.96 6.85
N ALA A 371 10.79 -10.59 6.28
CA ALA A 371 10.80 -12.03 6.00
C ALA A 371 10.76 -12.89 7.29
N CYS A 372 11.49 -12.49 8.34
CA CYS A 372 11.39 -13.16 9.65
C CYS A 372 9.96 -13.10 10.19
N LEU A 373 9.38 -11.90 10.28
CA LEU A 373 8.03 -11.71 10.81
C LEU A 373 6.98 -12.47 9.97
N ALA A 374 7.13 -12.45 8.64
CA ALA A 374 6.26 -13.16 7.72
C ALA A 374 6.30 -14.68 7.93
N LEU A 375 7.50 -15.27 8.01
CA LEU A 375 7.68 -16.71 8.27
C LEU A 375 7.21 -17.11 9.68
N GLY A 376 7.36 -16.22 10.65
CA GLY A 376 6.83 -16.33 12.00
C GLY A 376 5.31 -16.44 12.01
N HIS A 377 4.64 -15.48 11.36
CA HIS A 377 3.18 -15.43 11.23
C HIS A 377 2.62 -16.68 10.54
N LEU A 378 3.29 -17.15 9.47
CA LEU A 378 2.92 -18.36 8.75
C LEU A 378 3.25 -19.66 9.51
N LYS A 379 3.93 -19.58 10.67
CA LYS A 379 4.40 -20.75 11.45
C LYS A 379 5.21 -21.74 10.60
N ALA A 380 6.09 -21.21 9.74
CA ALA A 380 6.83 -21.99 8.77
C ALA A 380 7.98 -22.80 9.43
N GLN A 381 7.70 -24.04 9.85
CA GLN A 381 8.68 -24.89 10.54
C GLN A 381 9.99 -25.10 9.75
N GLN A 382 9.90 -25.14 8.41
CA GLN A 382 11.05 -25.30 7.51
C GLN A 382 12.06 -24.14 7.59
N ALA A 383 11.66 -22.99 8.12
CA ALA A 383 12.51 -21.81 8.23
C ALA A 383 13.31 -21.74 9.53
N VAL A 384 13.02 -22.58 10.54
CA VAL A 384 13.58 -22.50 11.90
C VAL A 384 15.10 -22.43 11.89
N THR A 385 15.78 -23.34 11.18
CA THR A 385 17.24 -23.37 11.13
C THR A 385 17.83 -22.07 10.59
N LYS A 386 17.21 -21.48 9.56
CA LYS A 386 17.70 -20.26 8.92
C LYS A 386 17.42 -19.03 9.79
N ILE A 387 16.25 -18.96 10.42
CA ILE A 387 15.91 -17.88 11.35
C ILE A 387 16.81 -17.93 12.60
N LEU A 388 17.15 -19.12 13.12
CA LEU A 388 18.13 -19.27 14.20
C LEU A 388 19.51 -18.74 13.81
N HIS A 389 19.93 -18.95 12.56
CA HIS A 389 21.18 -18.40 12.07
C HIS A 389 21.15 -16.86 12.06
N LEU A 390 20.06 -16.23 11.58
CA LEU A 390 19.91 -14.78 11.63
C LEU A 390 19.89 -14.27 13.08
N TRP A 391 19.13 -14.91 13.96
CA TRP A 391 19.04 -14.50 15.36
C TRP A 391 20.39 -14.47 16.08
N ARG A 392 21.29 -15.41 15.77
CA ARG A 392 22.62 -15.48 16.37
C ARG A 392 23.65 -14.57 15.70
N ASN A 393 23.55 -14.38 14.38
CA ASN A 393 24.67 -13.86 13.59
C ASN A 393 24.38 -12.58 12.80
N ASP A 394 23.11 -12.13 12.69
CA ASP A 394 22.84 -10.89 11.96
C ASP A 394 23.49 -9.71 12.69
N PHE A 395 24.14 -8.83 11.94
CA PHE A 395 24.84 -7.67 12.48
C PHE A 395 23.87 -6.65 13.10
N ILE A 396 22.63 -6.58 12.60
CA ILE A 396 21.63 -5.60 13.00
C ILE A 396 20.76 -6.16 14.13
N SER A 397 20.62 -5.40 15.22
CA SER A 397 19.84 -5.83 16.39
C SER A 397 18.36 -6.03 16.10
N SER A 398 17.73 -5.14 15.33
CA SER A 398 16.31 -5.25 14.96
C SER A 398 16.01 -6.52 14.16
N VAL A 399 16.92 -6.96 13.29
CA VAL A 399 16.79 -8.24 12.58
C VAL A 399 16.83 -9.42 13.55
N ARG A 400 17.75 -9.39 14.54
CA ARG A 400 17.82 -10.43 15.58
C ARG A 400 16.55 -10.46 16.42
N GLU A 401 16.01 -9.30 16.79
CA GLU A 401 14.73 -9.20 17.52
C GLU A 401 13.57 -9.77 16.70
N ALA A 402 13.46 -9.42 15.42
CA ALA A 402 12.46 -9.98 14.52
C ALA A 402 12.61 -11.50 14.37
N ALA A 403 13.84 -12.01 14.27
CA ALA A 403 14.12 -13.44 14.22
C ALA A 403 13.72 -14.16 15.52
N GLN A 404 13.94 -13.54 16.68
CA GLN A 404 13.47 -14.06 17.95
C GLN A 404 11.94 -14.17 17.99
N VAL A 405 11.23 -13.09 17.64
CA VAL A 405 9.76 -13.06 17.59
C VAL A 405 9.24 -14.15 16.64
N ALA A 406 9.86 -14.30 15.48
CA ALA A 406 9.48 -15.34 14.52
C ALA A 406 9.65 -16.75 15.08
N LEU A 407 10.75 -17.04 15.79
CA LEU A 407 10.98 -18.35 16.42
C LEU A 407 9.95 -18.62 17.53
N GLU A 408 9.59 -17.62 18.32
CA GLU A 408 8.55 -17.71 19.35
C GLU A 408 7.18 -18.01 18.73
N GLN A 409 6.85 -17.36 17.60
CA GLN A 409 5.60 -17.57 16.87
C GLN A 409 5.51 -18.95 16.19
N ILE A 410 6.61 -19.42 15.58
CA ILE A 410 6.70 -20.75 14.98
C ILE A 410 6.56 -21.82 16.06
N GLY A 411 7.31 -21.69 17.15
CA GLY A 411 7.33 -22.64 18.24
C GLY A 411 7.79 -24.05 17.84
N GLY A 412 7.27 -25.06 18.52
CA GLY A 412 7.67 -26.46 18.32
C GLY A 412 8.95 -26.85 19.04
N LYS A 413 9.23 -28.16 19.10
CA LYS A 413 10.34 -28.72 19.90
C LYS A 413 11.70 -28.17 19.46
N GLU A 414 11.92 -28.08 18.15
CA GLU A 414 13.19 -27.63 17.57
C GLU A 414 13.49 -26.16 17.87
N ALA A 415 12.52 -25.26 17.63
CA ALA A 415 12.72 -23.84 17.91
C ALA A 415 12.90 -23.58 19.41
N ASN A 416 12.06 -24.19 20.26
CA ASN A 416 12.13 -24.02 21.70
C ASN A 416 13.46 -24.52 22.28
N GLN A 417 13.93 -25.69 21.83
CA GLN A 417 15.20 -26.23 22.27
C GLN A 417 16.38 -25.35 21.84
N ALA A 418 16.38 -24.89 20.58
CA ALA A 418 17.43 -24.03 20.07
C ALA A 418 17.45 -22.65 20.75
N MET A 419 16.27 -22.10 21.08
CA MET A 419 16.14 -20.87 21.86
C MET A 419 16.68 -21.02 23.28
N TYR A 420 16.30 -22.10 23.96
CA TYR A 420 16.78 -22.40 25.31
C TYR A 420 18.32 -22.50 25.36
N ILE A 421 18.91 -23.29 24.46
CA ILE A 421 20.37 -23.46 24.38
C ILE A 421 21.06 -22.12 24.14
N THR A 422 20.55 -21.31 23.22
CA THR A 422 21.16 -20.00 22.90
C THR A 422 21.11 -19.05 24.10
N LYS A 423 20.01 -19.08 24.87
CA LYS A 423 19.85 -18.25 26.06
C LYS A 423 20.81 -18.66 27.17
N VAL A 424 20.90 -19.97 27.48
CA VAL A 424 21.84 -20.50 28.48
C VAL A 424 23.27 -20.14 28.12
N LEU A 425 23.69 -20.36 26.88
CA LEU A 425 25.05 -20.01 26.43
C LEU A 425 25.33 -18.51 26.55
N SER A 426 24.35 -17.66 26.21
CA SER A 426 24.51 -16.21 26.32
C SER A 426 24.65 -15.75 27.77
N ASP A 427 23.90 -16.38 28.69
CA ASP A 427 23.97 -16.07 30.11
C ASP A 427 25.29 -16.57 30.72
N GLU A 428 25.77 -17.77 30.35
CA GLU A 428 27.09 -18.28 30.76
C GLU A 428 28.23 -17.38 30.27
N ILE A 429 28.22 -16.98 28.99
CA ILE A 429 29.23 -16.05 28.44
C ILE A 429 29.21 -14.73 29.22
N ARG A 430 28.03 -14.17 29.50
CA ARG A 430 27.91 -12.93 30.29
C ARG A 430 28.48 -13.07 31.69
N MET A 431 28.28 -14.22 32.34
CA MET A 431 28.89 -14.49 33.65
C MET A 431 30.41 -14.55 33.54
N LEU A 432 30.95 -15.17 32.50
CA LEU A 432 32.40 -15.32 32.28
C LEU A 432 33.10 -14.03 31.85
N THR A 433 32.38 -13.07 31.25
CA THR A 433 32.94 -11.77 30.80
C THR A 433 32.78 -10.63 31.81
N LYS A 434 32.18 -10.89 32.98
CA LYS A 434 31.95 -9.89 34.03
C LYS A 434 33.07 -9.82 35.09
N ASP A 435 34.09 -10.67 34.96
CA ASP A 435 35.40 -10.56 35.61
C ASP A 435 36.41 -9.93 34.64
#